data_AF-A0A8I7B762-F1
#
_entry.id   AF-A0A8I7B762-F1
#
_cell.length_a   1.000
_cell.length_b   1.000
_cell.length_c   1.000
_cell.angle_alpha   90.00
_cell.angle_beta   90.00
_cell.angle_gamma   90.00
#
_symmetry.space_group_name_H-M   'P 1'
#
loop_
_entity.id
_entity.type
_entity.pdbx_description
1 polymer ?
#
loop_
_entity_poly.entity_id
_entity_poly.type
_entity_poly.pdbx_seq_one_letter_code
_entity_poly.pdbx_strand_id
1 'polypeptide(L)'
;MGKAPLDPSVEHYIQPASIDVTRAVAKEMHSGKVDTIFHIGDISYATWFLVEWGFFLHLIKPLASQVSYMTGPPLETPRVSRSLYVTLDSGGECGIAYESYLPMPAAGKDKPWYSIEQGSVHFIVMSAEHPWSEKSEQYNWMEMDLSLVDRSRTPWVILIG
;
A
#
# COMPACT_ATOMS: atom_id res chain seq x y z
N MET A 1 -7.36 1.76 5.26
CA MET A 1 -8.15 0.60 5.74
C MET A 1 -7.90 0.53 7.24
N GLY A 2 -7.28 -0.50 7.83
CA GLY A 2 -6.87 -0.49 9.25
C GLY A 2 -6.94 -1.87 9.90
N LYS A 3 -6.87 -1.93 11.23
CA LYS A 3 -7.18 -3.13 12.02
C LYS A 3 -8.20 -2.85 13.11
N ALA A 4 -8.83 -3.90 13.60
CA ALA A 4 -9.62 -3.88 14.81
C ALA A 4 -9.58 -5.27 15.44
N PRO A 5 -9.61 -5.35 16.78
CA PRO A 5 -9.62 -6.63 17.47
C PRO A 5 -10.96 -7.36 17.27
N LEU A 6 -10.89 -8.69 17.25
CA LEU A 6 -12.08 -9.56 17.21
C LEU A 6 -12.59 -9.93 18.61
N ASP A 7 -11.91 -9.46 19.65
CA ASP A 7 -12.14 -9.74 21.05
C ASP A 7 -12.16 -8.42 21.87
N PRO A 8 -12.31 -8.46 23.21
CA PRO A 8 -12.36 -7.25 24.04
C PRO A 8 -11.04 -6.50 24.20
N SER A 9 -9.99 -6.83 23.45
CA SER A 9 -8.71 -6.13 23.54
C SER A 9 -8.82 -4.68 23.07
N VAL A 10 -7.89 -3.85 23.51
CA VAL A 10 -7.81 -2.42 23.18
C VAL A 10 -6.50 -2.17 22.46
N GLU A 11 -6.58 -1.54 21.30
CA GLU A 11 -5.43 -1.14 20.48
C GLU A 11 -5.29 0.40 20.49
N HIS A 12 -4.14 0.91 20.08
CA HIS A 12 -3.88 2.35 20.04
C HIS A 12 -4.85 3.07 19.09
N TYR A 13 -4.93 2.59 17.84
CA TYR A 13 -5.91 3.05 16.85
C TYR A 13 -6.73 1.89 16.31
N ILE A 14 -8.02 1.88 16.66
CA ILE A 14 -8.99 0.90 16.20
C ILE A 14 -9.76 1.48 15.00
N GLN A 15 -9.82 0.73 13.90
CA GLN A 15 -10.66 1.01 12.74
C GLN A 15 -11.75 -0.06 12.65
N PRO A 16 -12.91 0.07 13.33
CA PRO A 16 -13.89 -1.01 13.42
C PRO A 16 -14.39 -1.52 12.07
N ALA A 17 -14.53 -0.61 11.10
CA ALA A 17 -14.96 -0.94 9.74
C ALA A 17 -13.95 -1.83 8.97
N SER A 18 -12.70 -1.95 9.43
CA SER A 18 -11.68 -2.81 8.79
C SER A 18 -12.10 -4.28 8.75
N ILE A 19 -12.81 -4.75 9.77
CA ILE A 19 -13.33 -6.13 9.83
C ILE A 19 -14.41 -6.33 8.75
N ASP A 20 -15.32 -5.37 8.61
CA ASP A 20 -16.43 -5.47 7.66
C ASP A 20 -15.94 -5.38 6.21
N VAL A 21 -14.98 -4.50 5.93
CA VAL A 21 -14.33 -4.41 4.61
C VAL A 21 -13.61 -5.72 4.30
N THR A 22 -12.78 -6.23 5.23
CA THR A 22 -12.07 -7.50 5.06
C THR A 22 -13.03 -8.65 4.76
N ARG A 23 -14.16 -8.73 5.50
CA ARG A 23 -15.17 -9.77 5.30
C ARG A 23 -15.90 -9.62 3.95
N ALA A 24 -16.23 -8.39 3.56
CA ALA A 24 -16.87 -8.12 2.28
C ALA A 24 -15.96 -8.50 1.10
N VAL A 25 -14.68 -8.14 1.17
CA VAL A 25 -13.69 -8.53 0.15
C VAL A 25 -13.50 -10.04 0.12
N ALA A 26 -13.36 -10.70 1.28
CA ALA A 26 -13.28 -12.17 1.34
C ALA A 26 -14.50 -12.84 0.69
N LYS A 27 -15.70 -12.30 0.94
CA LYS A 27 -16.93 -12.80 0.33
C LYS A 27 -16.92 -12.62 -1.19
N GLU A 28 -16.47 -11.46 -1.68
CA GLU A 28 -16.39 -11.19 -3.12
C GLU A 28 -15.35 -12.08 -3.81
N MET A 29 -14.23 -12.38 -3.15
CA MET A 29 -13.23 -13.31 -3.66
C MET A 29 -13.80 -14.73 -3.91
N HIS A 30 -14.77 -15.18 -3.11
CA HIS A 30 -15.44 -16.46 -3.36
C HIS A 30 -16.27 -16.49 -4.65
N SER A 31 -16.55 -15.34 -5.28
CA SER A 31 -17.16 -15.30 -6.60
C SER A 31 -16.21 -15.75 -7.72
N GLY A 32 -14.90 -15.82 -7.44
CA GLY A 32 -13.86 -16.14 -8.43
C GLY A 32 -13.58 -15.00 -9.41
N LYS A 33 -14.01 -13.77 -9.12
CA LYS A 33 -13.86 -12.59 -9.99
C LYS A 33 -12.83 -11.57 -9.50
N VAL A 34 -12.13 -11.85 -8.41
CA VAL A 34 -11.12 -10.97 -7.83
C VAL A 34 -9.76 -11.64 -7.98
N ASP A 35 -8.93 -11.10 -8.88
CA ASP A 35 -7.60 -11.64 -9.16
C ASP A 35 -6.49 -10.93 -8.36
N THR A 36 -6.72 -9.67 -7.95
CA THR A 36 -5.78 -8.86 -7.16
C THR A 36 -6.51 -7.82 -6.32
N ILE A 37 -5.91 -7.48 -5.18
CA ILE A 37 -6.31 -6.38 -4.31
C ILE A 37 -5.23 -5.30 -4.33
N PHE A 38 -5.63 -4.03 -4.45
CA PHE A 38 -4.78 -2.87 -4.21
C PHE A 38 -5.24 -2.14 -2.94
N HIS A 39 -4.37 -2.03 -1.93
CA HIS A 39 -4.60 -1.28 -0.69
C HIS A 39 -3.72 -0.03 -0.67
N ILE A 40 -4.33 1.12 -0.88
CA ILE A 40 -3.65 2.33 -1.37
C ILE A 40 -3.33 3.32 -0.24
N GLY A 41 -2.31 2.99 0.55
CA GLY A 41 -1.90 3.78 1.71
C GLY A 41 -2.74 3.49 2.96
N ASP A 42 -2.37 4.12 4.08
CA ASP A 42 -3.07 4.00 5.37
C ASP A 42 -3.39 2.56 5.77
N ILE A 43 -2.32 1.79 5.90
CA ILE A 43 -2.33 0.33 5.95
C ILE A 43 -2.89 -0.19 7.28
N SER A 44 -2.09 -0.11 8.34
CA SER A 44 -2.42 -0.66 9.66
C SER A 44 -2.82 0.41 10.66
N TYR A 45 -2.34 1.66 10.53
CA TYR A 45 -2.36 2.63 11.63
C TYR A 45 -1.72 2.08 12.92
N ALA A 46 -0.65 1.29 12.81
CA ALA A 46 0.13 0.86 13.98
C ALA A 46 0.83 2.06 14.65
N THR A 47 1.25 3.04 13.86
CA THR A 47 1.77 4.35 14.29
C THR A 47 2.69 4.25 15.52
N TRP A 48 3.79 3.48 15.40
CA TRP A 48 4.79 3.12 16.42
C TRP A 48 4.53 1.82 17.18
N PHE A 49 3.27 1.40 17.36
CA PHE A 49 2.93 0.18 18.09
C PHE A 49 3.12 -1.04 17.20
N LEU A 50 4.38 -1.46 17.01
CA LEU A 50 4.77 -2.52 16.06
C LEU A 50 4.03 -3.85 16.24
N VAL A 51 3.55 -4.16 17.44
CA VAL A 51 2.71 -5.35 17.68
C VAL A 51 1.45 -5.35 16.81
N GLU A 52 0.91 -4.17 16.52
CA GLU A 52 -0.32 -4.04 15.77
C GLU A 52 -0.16 -4.30 14.27
N TRP A 53 1.06 -4.26 13.73
CA TRP A 53 1.34 -4.81 12.40
C TRP A 53 1.00 -6.31 12.35
N GLY A 54 1.27 -7.05 13.43
CA GLY A 54 0.90 -8.46 13.55
C GLY A 54 -0.62 -8.68 13.48
N PHE A 55 -1.39 -7.81 14.14
CA PHE A 55 -2.86 -7.87 14.08
C PHE A 55 -3.38 -7.57 12.68
N PHE A 56 -2.86 -6.53 12.03
CA PHE A 56 -3.21 -6.21 10.65
C PHE A 56 -2.89 -7.36 9.68
N LEU A 57 -1.66 -7.91 9.74
CA LEU A 57 -1.25 -9.02 8.89
C LEU A 57 -2.10 -10.28 9.13
N HIS A 58 -2.51 -10.53 10.38
CA HIS A 58 -3.44 -11.60 10.69
C HIS A 58 -4.84 -11.35 10.09
N LEU A 59 -5.34 -10.12 10.19
CA LEU A 59 -6.64 -9.72 9.64
C LEU A 59 -6.71 -9.91 8.12
N ILE A 60 -5.67 -9.53 7.38
CA ILE A 60 -5.66 -9.64 5.91
C ILE A 60 -5.22 -11.01 5.39
N LYS A 61 -4.69 -11.90 6.25
CA LYS A 61 -4.26 -13.25 5.89
C LYS A 61 -5.24 -14.01 4.98
N PRO A 62 -6.56 -14.08 5.25
CA PRO A 62 -7.50 -14.79 4.36
C PRO A 62 -7.57 -14.20 2.95
N LEU A 63 -7.17 -12.94 2.76
CA LEU A 63 -7.15 -12.27 1.46
C LEU A 63 -5.77 -12.46 0.79
N ALA A 64 -4.71 -12.01 1.46
CA ALA A 64 -3.36 -11.91 0.92
C ALA A 64 -2.67 -13.29 0.71
N SER A 65 -3.21 -14.36 1.28
CA SER A 65 -2.74 -15.73 1.02
C SER A 65 -3.35 -16.38 -0.22
N GLN A 66 -4.38 -15.78 -0.82
CA GLN A 66 -5.12 -16.35 -1.95
C GLN A 66 -4.90 -15.58 -3.25
N VAL A 67 -4.79 -14.26 -3.18
CA VAL A 67 -4.59 -13.37 -4.34
C VAL A 67 -3.47 -12.39 -4.06
N SER A 68 -2.94 -11.75 -5.10
CA SER A 68 -1.95 -10.68 -4.91
C SER A 68 -2.56 -9.54 -4.10
N TYR A 69 -1.84 -9.09 -3.07
CA TYR A 69 -2.24 -7.98 -2.21
C TYR A 69 -1.19 -6.88 -2.34
N MET A 70 -1.40 -6.01 -3.31
CA MET A 70 -0.52 -4.90 -3.64
C MET A 70 -0.81 -3.71 -2.73
N THR A 71 0.22 -3.04 -2.24
CA THR A 71 0.06 -1.91 -1.32
C THR A 71 0.67 -0.63 -1.86
N GLY A 72 -0.03 0.49 -1.66
CA GLY A 72 0.52 1.82 -1.83
C GLY A 72 1.31 2.24 -0.58
N PRO A 73 2.34 3.09 -0.72
CA PRO A 73 3.11 3.60 0.41
C PRO A 73 2.19 4.34 1.40
N PRO A 74 2.26 4.07 2.71
CA PRO A 74 1.51 4.82 3.71
C PRO A 74 2.14 6.20 3.96
N LEU A 75 1.43 7.05 4.69
CA LEU A 75 1.91 8.32 5.23
C LEU A 75 3.19 8.12 6.07
N GLU A 76 4.22 8.92 5.83
CA GLU A 76 5.53 8.78 6.47
C GLU A 76 5.93 10.00 7.30
N THR A 77 6.72 9.79 8.37
CA THR A 77 7.24 10.91 9.19
C THR A 77 8.66 11.29 8.80
N PRO A 78 8.97 12.58 8.61
CA PRO A 78 10.21 13.02 7.98
C PRO A 78 11.44 13.08 8.89
N ARG A 79 11.36 12.65 10.17
CA ARG A 79 12.55 12.63 11.03
C ARG A 79 13.64 11.68 10.50
N VAL A 80 13.25 10.72 9.66
CA VAL A 80 14.16 9.76 9.01
C VAL A 80 13.87 9.60 7.51
N SER A 81 12.64 9.84 7.03
CA SER A 81 12.31 9.69 5.61
C SER A 81 12.31 11.00 4.82
N ARG A 82 12.43 10.92 3.49
CA ARG A 82 12.41 12.08 2.55
C ARG A 82 10.98 12.60 2.31
N SER A 83 10.09 12.46 3.29
CA SER A 83 8.69 12.82 3.18
C SER A 83 8.51 14.34 2.97
N LEU A 84 7.57 14.69 2.10
CA LEU A 84 7.09 16.05 1.84
C LEU A 84 6.31 16.60 3.03
N TYR A 85 5.63 15.74 3.77
CA TYR A 85 4.71 16.13 4.83
C TYR A 85 5.39 16.02 6.20
N VAL A 86 5.39 17.13 6.95
CA VAL A 86 5.96 17.19 8.30
C VAL A 86 4.88 16.92 9.34
N THR A 87 4.53 15.64 9.48
CA THR A 87 3.55 15.18 10.47
C THR A 87 4.16 14.16 11.43
N LEU A 88 3.34 13.71 12.39
CA LEU A 88 3.66 12.66 13.36
C LEU A 88 2.90 11.36 13.06
N ASP A 89 2.30 11.25 11.88
CA ASP A 89 1.23 10.28 11.65
C ASP A 89 1.73 8.83 11.57
N SER A 90 2.99 8.61 11.18
CA SER A 90 3.61 7.27 11.26
C SER A 90 4.05 6.87 12.67
N GLY A 91 3.96 7.78 13.66
CA GLY A 91 4.47 7.55 15.01
C GLY A 91 5.99 7.37 15.11
N GLY A 92 6.73 7.62 14.02
CA GLY A 92 8.19 7.40 13.95
C GLY A 92 8.60 6.10 13.27
N GLU A 93 7.66 5.34 12.68
CA GLU A 93 7.97 4.14 11.89
C GLU A 93 8.76 4.46 10.61
N CYS A 94 8.56 5.65 10.04
CA CYS A 94 9.31 6.18 8.89
C CYS A 94 9.40 5.19 7.71
N GLY A 95 8.30 4.49 7.39
CA GLY A 95 8.22 3.53 6.27
C GLY A 95 8.89 2.17 6.52
N ILE A 96 9.75 2.03 7.54
CA ILE A 96 10.57 0.82 7.75
C ILE A 96 9.71 -0.43 7.95
N ALA A 97 8.68 -0.36 8.80
CA ALA A 97 7.80 -1.49 9.05
C ALA A 97 7.03 -1.89 7.79
N TYR A 98 6.54 -0.90 7.04
CA TYR A 98 5.85 -1.12 5.77
C TYR A 98 6.74 -1.84 4.76
N GLU A 99 7.93 -1.30 4.45
CA GLU A 99 8.84 -1.90 3.47
C GLU A 99 9.33 -3.30 3.90
N SER A 100 9.37 -3.57 5.21
CA SER A 100 9.79 -4.88 5.74
C SER A 100 8.70 -5.94 5.68
N TYR A 101 7.46 -5.60 6.01
CA TYR A 101 6.36 -6.56 6.07
C TYR A 101 5.66 -6.75 4.72
N LEU A 102 5.69 -5.75 3.85
CA LEU A 102 4.95 -5.71 2.59
C LEU A 102 5.90 -5.40 1.41
N PRO A 103 6.69 -6.39 0.96
CA PRO A 103 7.64 -6.18 -0.12
C PRO A 103 6.93 -5.99 -1.47
N MET A 104 7.02 -4.78 -2.01
CA MET A 104 6.51 -4.41 -3.34
C MET A 104 7.66 -4.41 -4.37
N PRO A 105 7.37 -4.45 -5.69
CA PRO A 105 8.39 -4.36 -6.75
C PRO A 105 8.93 -2.91 -6.91
N ALA A 106 9.23 -2.27 -5.79
CA ALA A 106 9.78 -0.93 -5.69
C ALA A 106 11.20 -0.86 -6.28
N ALA A 107 11.54 0.32 -6.83
CA ALA A 107 12.84 0.55 -7.47
C ALA A 107 14.03 0.48 -6.49
N GLY A 108 13.76 0.60 -5.19
CA GLY A 108 14.75 0.45 -4.13
C GLY A 108 14.20 0.86 -2.77
N LYS A 109 15.07 0.78 -1.77
CA LYS A 109 14.80 1.26 -0.42
C LYS A 109 14.54 2.78 -0.43
N ASP A 110 13.56 3.24 0.35
CA ASP A 110 13.13 4.64 0.41
C ASP A 110 12.65 5.19 -0.95
N LYS A 111 12.23 4.30 -1.85
CA LYS A 111 11.63 4.61 -3.16
C LYS A 111 10.39 3.76 -3.37
N PRO A 112 9.35 3.94 -2.53
CA PRO A 112 8.28 2.95 -2.39
C PRO A 112 7.27 2.99 -3.55
N TRP A 113 7.50 3.80 -4.59
CA TRP A 113 6.72 3.82 -5.83
C TRP A 113 7.17 2.70 -6.79
N TYR A 114 6.22 2.14 -7.53
CA TYR A 114 6.44 1.02 -8.43
C TYR A 114 5.38 0.92 -9.52
N SER A 115 5.64 0.10 -10.53
CA SER A 115 4.67 -0.29 -11.54
C SER A 115 4.55 -1.81 -11.61
N ILE A 116 3.40 -2.30 -12.07
CA ILE A 116 3.15 -3.72 -12.29
C ILE A 116 2.11 -3.92 -13.39
N GLU A 117 2.36 -4.87 -14.29
CA GLU A 117 1.35 -5.32 -15.25
C GLU A 117 0.55 -6.49 -14.65
N GLN A 118 -0.78 -6.37 -14.67
CA GLN A 118 -1.68 -7.47 -14.32
C GLN A 118 -2.73 -7.65 -15.43
N GLY A 119 -2.60 -8.75 -16.17
CA GLY A 119 -3.42 -8.98 -17.36
C GLY A 119 -3.19 -7.88 -18.41
N SER A 120 -4.27 -7.18 -18.78
CA SER A 120 -4.27 -6.11 -19.79
C SER A 120 -4.13 -4.70 -19.20
N VAL A 121 -3.74 -4.61 -17.93
CA VAL A 121 -3.64 -3.34 -17.20
C VAL A 121 -2.22 -3.11 -16.71
N HIS A 122 -1.67 -1.93 -17.00
CA HIS A 122 -0.45 -1.42 -16.41
C HIS A 122 -0.80 -0.52 -15.23
N PHE A 123 -0.43 -0.93 -14.01
CA PHE A 123 -0.65 -0.17 -12.80
C PHE A 123 0.60 0.61 -12.44
N ILE A 124 0.42 1.87 -12.04
CA ILE A 124 1.47 2.72 -11.48
C ILE A 124 1.01 3.09 -10.08
N VAL A 125 1.82 2.76 -9.09
CA VAL A 125 1.59 3.07 -7.68
C VAL A 125 2.63 4.11 -7.28
N MET A 126 2.18 5.35 -7.10
CA MET A 126 3.01 6.46 -6.66
C MET A 126 2.96 6.63 -5.14
N SER A 127 3.92 7.37 -4.60
CA SER A 127 3.97 7.85 -3.24
C SER A 127 3.60 9.34 -3.22
N ALA A 128 2.45 9.67 -2.65
CA ALA A 128 2.09 11.06 -2.35
C ALA A 128 3.03 11.70 -1.31
N GLU A 129 3.70 10.86 -0.49
CA GLU A 129 4.63 11.26 0.56
C GLU A 129 5.97 11.75 0.06
N HIS A 130 6.40 11.33 -1.12
CA HIS A 130 7.70 11.70 -1.68
C HIS A 130 7.56 12.78 -2.75
N PRO A 131 8.59 13.61 -3.02
CA PRO A 131 8.54 14.60 -4.10
C PRO A 131 8.04 14.00 -5.42
N TRP A 132 6.92 14.52 -5.92
CA TRP A 132 6.27 14.09 -7.17
C TRP A 132 6.08 15.24 -8.18
N SER A 133 6.54 16.45 -7.86
CA SER A 133 6.55 17.58 -8.79
C SER A 133 7.42 17.30 -10.03
N GLU A 134 7.23 18.07 -11.11
CA GLU A 134 8.08 17.98 -12.31
C GLU A 134 9.57 17.95 -11.94
N LYS A 135 10.32 17.09 -12.63
CA LYS A 135 11.76 16.85 -12.44
C LYS A 135 12.17 16.18 -11.12
N SER A 136 11.23 15.87 -10.23
CA SER A 136 11.51 15.01 -9.07
C SER A 136 11.95 13.61 -9.52
N GLU A 137 12.61 12.89 -8.62
CA GLU A 137 13.06 11.51 -8.91
C GLU A 137 11.89 10.61 -9.30
N GLN A 138 10.80 10.66 -8.54
CA GLN A 138 9.58 9.90 -8.80
C GLN A 138 8.91 10.32 -10.11
N TYR A 139 8.85 11.62 -10.42
CA TYR A 139 8.29 12.10 -11.69
C TYR A 139 9.09 11.55 -12.89
N ASN A 140 10.42 11.66 -12.85
CA ASN A 140 11.28 11.18 -13.94
C ASN A 140 11.21 9.65 -14.08
N TRP A 141 11.09 8.92 -12.97
CA TRP A 141 10.86 7.48 -12.99
C TRP A 141 9.52 7.13 -13.67
N MET A 142 8.45 7.84 -13.31
CA MET A 142 7.12 7.58 -13.88
C MET A 142 7.04 7.95 -15.37
N GLU A 143 7.70 9.03 -15.78
CA GLU A 143 7.83 9.40 -17.20
C GLU A 143 8.54 8.29 -17.99
N MET A 144 9.63 7.73 -17.45
CA MET A 144 10.34 6.60 -18.05
C MET A 144 9.45 5.36 -18.11
N ASP A 145 8.79 4.99 -17.01
CA ASP A 145 7.90 3.83 -16.94
C ASP A 145 6.75 3.92 -17.97
N LEU A 146 6.07 5.07 -18.02
CA LEU A 146 5.00 5.34 -19.00
C LEU A 146 5.49 5.26 -20.46
N SER A 147 6.74 5.67 -20.72
CA SER A 147 7.33 5.61 -22.07
C SER A 147 7.56 4.17 -22.57
N LEU A 148 7.64 3.20 -21.65
CA LEU A 148 7.87 1.79 -21.95
C LEU A 148 6.58 0.98 -22.09
N VAL A 149 5.41 1.56 -21.80
CA VAL A 149 4.12 0.86 -21.85
C VAL A 149 3.72 0.54 -23.29
N ASP A 150 3.60 -0.75 -23.59
CA ASP A 150 3.03 -1.24 -24.85
C ASP A 150 1.50 -1.29 -24.77
N ARG A 151 0.85 -0.23 -25.26
CA ARG A 151 -0.62 -0.10 -25.27
C ARG A 151 -1.35 -1.15 -26.11
N SER A 152 -0.66 -1.93 -26.94
CA SER A 152 -1.26 -3.08 -27.62
C SER A 152 -1.40 -4.31 -26.71
N ARG A 153 -0.51 -4.44 -25.71
CA ARG A 153 -0.53 -5.50 -24.69
C ARG A 153 -1.28 -5.10 -23.44
N THR A 154 -0.99 -3.90 -22.92
CA THR A 154 -1.63 -3.30 -21.73
C THR A 154 -2.39 -2.02 -22.13
N PRO A 155 -3.56 -2.13 -22.77
CA PRO A 155 -4.32 -0.98 -23.24
C PRO A 155 -4.80 -0.05 -22.10
N TRP A 156 -5.00 -0.61 -20.91
CA TRP A 156 -5.42 0.14 -19.73
C TRP A 156 -4.21 0.56 -18.90
N VAL A 157 -4.16 1.83 -18.53
CA VAL A 157 -3.14 2.38 -17.63
C VAL A 157 -3.86 3.01 -16.45
N ILE A 158 -3.52 2.61 -15.24
CA ILE A 158 -4.14 3.09 -14.00
C ILE A 158 -3.05 3.65 -13.10
N LEU A 159 -3.17 4.92 -12.73
CA LEU A 159 -2.34 5.58 -11.72
C LEU A 159 -3.07 5.57 -10.38
N ILE A 160 -2.35 5.23 -9.32
CA ILE A 160 -2.86 5.11 -7.96
C ILE A 160 -1.85 5.79 -7.03
N GLY A 161 -2.32 6.69 -6.15
CA GLY A 161 -1.50 7.47 -5.24
C GLY A 161 -2.31 8.26 -4.23
#